data_AF-A0A9X0L6H3-F1
#
_entry.id   AF-A0A9X0L6H3-F1
#
_cell.length_a   1.000
_cell.length_b   1.000
_cell.length_c   1.000
_cell.angle_alpha   90.00
_cell.angle_beta   90.00
_cell.angle_gamma   90.00
#
_symmetry.space_group_name_H-M   'P 1'
#
loop_
_entity.id
_entity.type
_entity.pdbx_description
1 polymer ?
#
loop_
_entity_poly.entity_id
_entity_poly.type
_entity_poly.pdbx_seq_one_letter_code
_entity_poly.pdbx_strand_id
1 'polypeptide(L)'
;MFEQRAFFTHRSLTLEPEGLRFTERKLNAYNELTISYEDLLPLGTARFRYVPVRFTVLSVFLAFGCGKVFYDYVLRGEQPNSAAWLLLILLGLLGVLVAYTAKQYHWHFVITTGKGNISFLDLGSSGKQLPAVVAQLQAYTVAHLRRKYLRVNAFEPAEAQLERLMWLRNNNVIKSTEYERYEQQLLGQRSQLIGSVGFSLN
;
A
#
# COMPACT_ATOMS: atom_id res chain seq x y z
N MET A 1 -1.86 -16.24 2.17
CA MET A 1 -2.47 -15.54 3.32
C MET A 1 -1.35 -14.85 4.06
N PHE A 2 -1.41 -13.53 4.21
CA PHE A 2 -0.39 -12.76 4.93
C PHE A 2 -1.00 -12.21 6.21
N GLU A 3 -0.36 -12.49 7.33
CA GLU A 3 -0.81 -12.02 8.64
C GLU A 3 0.28 -11.19 9.30
N GLN A 4 -0.13 -10.09 9.90
CA GLN A 4 0.74 -9.22 10.65
C GLN A 4 0.12 -8.89 12.00
N ARG A 5 0.86 -9.21 13.07
CA ARG A 5 0.50 -8.89 14.45
C ARG A 5 1.44 -7.83 14.99
N ALA A 6 0.89 -6.69 15.40
CA ALA A 6 1.63 -5.61 16.03
C ALA A 6 0.95 -5.25 17.35
N PHE A 7 1.45 -5.75 18.49
CA PHE A 7 1.03 -5.58 19.91
C PHE A 7 -0.49 -5.53 20.21
N PHE A 8 -1.27 -4.65 19.58
CA PHE A 8 -2.73 -4.47 19.73
C PHE A 8 -3.49 -4.31 18.41
N THR A 9 -2.81 -4.50 17.27
CA THR A 9 -3.38 -4.44 15.92
C THR A 9 -3.08 -5.75 15.21
N HIS A 10 -4.13 -6.40 14.72
CA HIS A 10 -4.04 -7.57 13.85
C HIS A 10 -4.47 -7.16 12.45
N ARG A 11 -3.61 -7.40 11.46
CA ARG A 11 -3.92 -7.16 10.05
C ARG A 11 -3.75 -8.47 9.30
N SER A 12 -4.80 -8.89 8.60
CA SER A 12 -4.75 -10.06 7.72
C SER A 12 -5.15 -9.67 6.30
N LEU A 13 -4.45 -10.27 5.36
CA LEU A 13 -4.65 -10.09 3.93
C LEU A 13 -4.86 -11.46 3.30
N THR A 14 -6.08 -11.69 2.82
CA THR A 14 -6.53 -12.96 2.28
C THR A 14 -6.96 -12.75 0.84
N LEU A 15 -6.49 -13.65 -0.04
CA LEU A 15 -6.91 -13.71 -1.44
C LEU A 15 -8.21 -14.51 -1.48
N GLU A 16 -9.30 -13.86 -1.88
CA GLU A 16 -10.59 -14.50 -2.13
C GLU A 16 -10.86 -14.57 -3.64
N PRO A 17 -11.74 -15.48 -4.11
CA PRO A 17 -11.99 -15.64 -5.54
C PRO A 17 -12.43 -14.37 -6.26
N GLU A 18 -13.12 -13.46 -5.56
CA GLU A 18 -13.69 -12.24 -6.14
C GLU A 18 -12.87 -10.98 -5.86
N GLY A 19 -11.86 -11.05 -4.98
CA GLY A 19 -11.07 -9.89 -4.61
C GLY A 19 -10.08 -10.13 -3.48
N LEU A 20 -9.45 -9.04 -3.06
CA LEU A 20 -8.59 -9.01 -1.89
C LEU A 20 -9.40 -8.60 -0.67
N ARG A 21 -9.46 -9.49 0.33
CA ARG A 21 -10.02 -9.17 1.64
C ARG A 21 -8.93 -8.69 2.58
N PHE A 22 -9.07 -7.45 3.02
CA PHE A 22 -8.24 -6.83 4.04
C PHE A 22 -9.04 -6.72 5.33
N THR A 23 -8.48 -7.26 6.42
CA THR A 23 -9.09 -7.18 7.74
C THR A 23 -8.10 -6.53 8.69
N GLU A 24 -8.49 -5.42 9.29
CA GLU A 24 -7.77 -4.74 10.36
C GLU A 24 -8.60 -4.81 11.65
N ARG A 25 -8.07 -5.49 12.66
CA ARG A 25 -8.63 -5.51 14.01
C ARG A 25 -7.72 -4.71 14.93
N LYS A 26 -8.21 -3.58 15.41
CA LYS A 26 -7.67 -2.79 16.53
C LYS A 26 -8.47 -3.11 17.79
N LEU A 27 -7.97 -2.70 18.95
CA LEU A 27 -8.67 -2.89 20.24
C LEU A 27 -10.12 -2.39 20.23
N ASN A 28 -10.39 -1.23 19.59
CA ASN A 28 -11.70 -0.60 19.57
C ASN A 28 -12.31 -0.47 18.16
N ALA A 29 -11.71 -1.07 17.14
CA ALA A 29 -12.19 -0.93 15.76
C ALA A 29 -11.93 -2.20 14.94
N TYR A 30 -12.92 -2.60 14.16
CA TYR A 30 -12.83 -3.68 13.19
C TYR A 30 -13.14 -3.10 11.81
N ASN A 31 -12.13 -3.04 10.95
CA ASN A 31 -12.26 -2.57 9.59
C ASN A 31 -12.08 -3.76 8.66
N GLU A 32 -13.08 -4.00 7.83
CA GLU A 32 -13.06 -5.01 6.79
C GLU A 32 -13.26 -4.32 5.45
N LEU A 33 -12.34 -4.55 4.53
CA LEU A 33 -12.38 -3.96 3.20
C LEU A 33 -12.13 -5.06 2.17
N THR A 34 -13.12 -5.29 1.32
CA THR A 34 -12.99 -6.17 0.16
C THR A 34 -12.78 -5.32 -1.08
N ILE A 35 -11.63 -5.48 -1.74
CA ILE A 35 -11.30 -4.75 -2.97
C ILE A 35 -11.32 -5.73 -4.14
N SER A 36 -12.15 -5.47 -5.14
CA SER A 36 -12.22 -6.29 -6.36
C SER A 36 -10.93 -6.18 -7.17
N TYR A 37 -10.58 -7.25 -7.90
CA TYR A 37 -9.36 -7.31 -8.74
C TYR A 37 -9.28 -6.21 -9.81
N GLU A 38 -10.42 -5.67 -10.22
CA GLU A 38 -10.53 -4.56 -11.18
C GLU A 38 -10.11 -3.23 -10.57
N ASP A 39 -10.30 -3.05 -9.27
CA ASP A 39 -10.00 -1.83 -8.52
C ASP A 39 -8.61 -1.84 -7.85
N LEU A 40 -7.97 -3.01 -7.82
CA LEU A 40 -6.63 -3.20 -7.25
C LEU A 40 -5.55 -2.54 -8.09
N LEU A 41 -5.77 -2.39 -9.40
CA LEU A 41 -4.82 -1.75 -10.31
C LEU A 41 -5.02 -0.23 -10.38
N PRO A 42 -3.94 0.56 -10.45
CA PRO A 42 -2.53 0.14 -10.39
C PRO A 42 -2.08 -0.20 -8.97
N LEU A 43 -1.30 -1.28 -8.83
CA LEU A 43 -0.66 -1.65 -7.56
C LEU A 43 0.67 -0.88 -7.42
N GLY A 44 0.65 0.16 -6.60
CA GLY A 44 1.85 0.92 -6.21
C GLY A 44 2.38 0.45 -4.85
N THR A 45 3.69 0.41 -4.69
CA THR A 45 4.31 0.26 -3.36
C THR A 45 5.08 1.52 -3.03
N ALA A 46 4.82 2.09 -1.86
CA ALA A 46 5.55 3.23 -1.35
C ALA A 46 5.99 2.93 0.08
N ARG A 47 7.21 3.35 0.42
CA ARG A 47 7.73 3.25 1.79
C ARG A 47 7.83 4.66 2.35
N PHE A 48 7.07 4.93 3.40
CA PHE A 48 7.09 6.21 4.08
C PHE A 48 7.63 6.03 5.49
N ARG A 49 8.49 6.96 5.91
CA ARG A 49 8.92 7.07 7.29
C ARG A 49 8.04 8.12 7.96
N TYR A 50 7.19 7.70 8.89
CA TYR A 50 6.47 8.67 9.70
C TYR A 50 7.44 9.26 10.73
N VAL A 51 7.71 10.55 10.62
CA VAL A 51 8.54 11.29 11.58
C VAL A 51 7.65 12.35 12.20
N PRO A 52 7.27 12.24 13.48
CA PRO A 52 6.44 13.24 14.10
C PRO A 52 7.26 14.50 14.43
N VAL A 53 7.37 15.40 13.45
CA VAL A 53 8.20 16.62 13.52
C VAL A 53 7.90 17.47 14.76
N ARG A 54 6.63 17.56 15.15
CA ARG A 54 6.20 18.33 16.34
C ARG A 54 6.83 17.79 17.63
N PHE A 55 6.88 16.47 17.79
CA PHE A 55 7.46 15.86 18.99
C PHE A 55 8.99 15.88 18.97
N THR A 56 9.63 15.80 17.80
CA THR A 56 11.09 15.97 17.71
C THR A 56 11.51 17.40 18.08
N VAL A 57 10.77 18.42 17.65
CA VAL A 57 11.04 19.82 18.03
C VAL A 57 10.82 20.02 19.54
N LEU A 58 9.73 19.47 20.08
CA LEU A 58 9.46 19.54 21.51
C LEU A 58 10.55 18.86 22.34
N SER A 59 11.05 17.70 21.89
CA SER A 59 12.17 16.98 22.52
C SER A 59 13.45 17.82 22.57
N VAL A 60 13.81 18.47 21.44
CA VAL A 60 14.99 19.36 21.37
C VAL A 60 14.84 20.55 22.31
N PHE A 61 13.65 21.15 22.38
CA PHE A 61 13.38 22.27 23.27
C PHE A 61 13.48 21.85 24.74
N LEU A 62 12.95 20.67 25.09
CA LEU A 62 13.04 20.12 26.44
C LEU A 62 14.49 19.76 26.82
N ALA A 63 15.26 19.22 25.88
CA ALA A 63 16.68 18.92 26.08
C ALA A 63 17.51 20.19 26.31
N PHE A 64 17.20 21.28 25.59
CA PHE A 64 17.81 22.58 25.81
C PHE A 64 17.47 23.15 27.19
N GLY A 65 16.21 23.02 27.62
CA GLY A 65 15.78 23.35 28.99
C GLY A 65 16.51 22.55 30.07
N CYS A 66 16.65 21.23 29.89
CA CYS A 66 17.45 20.37 30.77
C CYS A 66 18.91 20.85 30.86
N GLY A 67 19.51 21.15 29.71
CA GLY A 67 20.90 21.62 29.62
C GLY A 67 21.11 22.95 30.35
N LYS A 68 20.18 23.89 30.23
CA LYS A 68 20.22 25.18 30.94
C LYS A 68 20.12 24.99 32.46
N VAL A 69 19.17 24.19 32.94
CA VAL A 69 19.00 23.92 34.38
C VAL A 69 20.22 23.18 34.95
N PHE A 70 20.78 22.23 34.19
CA PHE A 70 22.02 21.55 34.56
C PHE A 70 23.21 22.52 34.61
N TYR A 71 23.32 23.42 33.64
CA TYR A 71 24.36 24.46 33.61
C TYR A 71 24.25 25.40 34.83
N ASP A 72 23.05 25.89 35.14
CA ASP A 72 22.82 26.77 36.29
C ASP A 72 23.08 26.03 37.62
N TYR A 73 22.70 24.75 37.73
CA TYR A 73 22.99 23.93 38.90
C TYR A 73 24.50 23.68 39.13
N VAL A 74 25.23 23.33 38.07
CA VAL A 74 26.66 22.97 38.16
C VAL A 74 27.58 24.20 38.27
N LEU A 75 27.26 25.29 37.55
CA LEU A 75 28.13 26.47 37.48
C LEU A 75 27.72 27.64 38.39
N ARG A 76 26.45 27.77 38.75
CA ARG A 76 25.98 28.90 39.59
C ARG A 76 25.69 28.50 41.04
N GLY A 77 25.49 27.21 41.34
CA GLY A 77 25.31 26.73 42.71
C GLY A 77 24.07 27.31 43.43
N GLU A 78 23.14 27.91 42.70
CA GLU A 78 21.93 28.52 43.27
C GLU A 78 20.93 27.45 43.70
N GLN A 79 20.54 27.50 45.00
CA GLN A 79 19.54 26.67 45.66
C GLN A 79 19.48 25.19 45.23
N PRO A 80 20.37 24.33 45.79
CA PRO A 80 20.60 22.97 45.29
C PRO A 80 19.37 22.07 45.36
N ASN A 81 18.51 22.24 46.36
CA ASN A 81 17.34 21.36 46.51
C ASN A 81 16.25 21.62 45.46
N SER A 82 15.90 22.88 45.18
CA SER A 82 14.81 23.18 44.24
C SER A 82 15.21 22.91 42.78
N ALA A 83 16.46 23.20 42.44
CA ALA A 83 16.99 22.97 41.09
C ALA A 83 17.14 21.47 40.77
N ALA A 84 17.52 20.64 41.77
CA ALA A 84 17.63 19.18 41.59
C ALA A 84 16.28 18.50 41.31
N TRP A 85 15.21 18.89 42.02
CA TRP A 85 13.86 18.37 41.75
C TRP A 85 13.33 18.78 40.38
N LEU A 86 13.55 20.03 39.98
CA LEU A 86 13.20 20.52 38.64
C LEU A 86 13.91 19.72 37.55
N LEU A 87 15.21 19.44 37.73
CA LEU A 87 15.99 18.65 36.78
C LEU A 87 15.47 17.21 36.66
N LEU A 88 15.19 16.54 37.79
CA LEU A 88 14.61 15.19 37.79
C LEU A 88 13.27 15.12 37.06
N ILE A 89 12.39 16.11 37.26
CA ILE A 89 11.09 16.19 36.57
C ILE A 89 11.30 16.38 35.07
N LEU A 90 12.19 17.30 34.67
CA LEU A 90 12.49 17.59 33.26
C LEU A 90 13.10 16.37 32.55
N LEU A 91 13.99 15.65 33.23
CA LEU A 91 14.65 14.45 32.70
C LEU A 91 13.68 13.27 32.60
N GLY A 92 12.76 13.13 33.56
CA GLY A 92 11.65 12.17 33.48
C GLY A 92 10.71 12.47 32.31
N LEU A 93 10.35 13.73 32.11
CA LEU A 93 9.47 14.16 31.02
C LEU A 93 10.15 14.01 29.65
N LEU A 94 11.45 14.32 29.56
CA LEU A 94 12.27 14.04 28.37
C LEU A 94 12.31 12.53 28.08
N GLY A 95 12.56 11.69 29.10
CA GLY A 95 12.59 10.24 28.95
C GLY A 95 11.28 9.67 28.43
N VAL A 96 10.15 10.11 28.98
CA VAL A 96 8.81 9.71 28.50
C VAL A 96 8.58 10.16 27.06
N LEU A 97 8.97 11.39 26.72
CA LEU A 97 8.78 11.93 25.38
C LEU A 97 9.67 11.22 24.34
N VAL A 98 10.92 10.92 24.70
CA VAL A 98 11.85 10.15 23.86
C VAL A 98 11.36 8.71 23.67
N ALA A 99 10.89 8.05 24.74
CA ALA A 99 10.33 6.70 24.64
C ALA A 99 9.06 6.69 23.77
N TYR A 100 8.19 7.69 23.91
CA TYR A 100 6.98 7.83 23.12
C TYR A 100 7.28 8.10 21.63
N THR A 101 8.24 8.98 21.34
CA THR A 101 8.67 9.28 19.96
C THR A 101 9.39 8.11 19.32
N ALA A 102 10.29 7.43 20.04
CA ALA A 102 10.95 6.21 19.56
C ALA A 102 9.95 5.11 19.22
N LYS A 103 8.86 4.98 19.99
CA LYS A 103 7.74 4.08 19.69
C LYS A 103 6.92 4.51 18.46
N GLN A 104 7.01 5.77 18.03
CA GLN A 104 6.38 6.22 16.78
C GLN A 104 7.32 6.23 15.58
N TYR A 105 8.63 6.02 15.78
CA TYR A 105 9.61 5.84 14.71
C TYR A 105 9.48 4.44 14.07
N HIS A 106 8.36 4.22 13.40
CA HIS A 106 8.14 3.02 12.61
C HIS A 106 8.11 3.36 11.13
N TRP A 107 8.71 2.47 10.34
CA TRP A 107 8.56 2.51 8.90
C TRP A 107 7.14 2.06 8.56
N HIS A 108 6.49 2.76 7.64
CA HIS A 108 5.18 2.39 7.13
C HIS A 108 5.32 2.00 5.66
N PHE A 109 4.82 0.83 5.30
CA PHE A 109 4.67 0.40 3.92
C PHE A 109 3.25 0.71 3.47
N VAL A 110 3.09 1.42 2.36
CA VAL A 110 1.78 1.73 1.79
C VAL A 110 1.63 0.98 0.48
N ILE A 111 0.59 0.16 0.37
CA ILE A 111 0.12 -0.38 -0.89
C ILE A 111 -0.93 0.60 -1.42
N THR A 112 -0.58 1.29 -2.50
CA THR A 112 -1.52 2.15 -3.23
C THR A 112 -2.30 1.27 -4.20
N THR A 113 -3.62 1.33 -4.13
CA THR A 113 -4.57 0.71 -5.06
C THR A 113 -5.37 1.80 -5.76
N GLY A 114 -6.05 1.48 -6.86
CA GLY A 114 -6.87 2.44 -7.62
C GLY A 114 -7.98 3.13 -6.78
N LYS A 115 -8.46 2.48 -5.70
CA LYS A 115 -9.50 3.00 -4.81
C LYS A 115 -9.02 3.43 -3.42
N GLY A 116 -7.74 3.26 -3.08
CA GLY A 116 -7.25 3.68 -1.76
C GLY A 116 -5.85 3.20 -1.38
N ASN A 117 -5.38 3.72 -0.25
CA ASN A 117 -4.06 3.42 0.30
C ASN A 117 -4.18 2.50 1.51
N ILE A 118 -3.66 1.28 1.43
CA ILE A 118 -3.57 0.36 2.56
C ILE A 118 -2.19 0.51 3.18
N SER A 119 -2.12 1.00 4.41
CA SER A 119 -0.86 1.15 5.13
C SER A 119 -0.61 -0.02 6.07
N PHE A 120 0.60 -0.58 6.00
CA PHE A 120 1.18 -1.62 6.84
C PHE A 120 2.30 -1.01 7.70
N LEU A 121 2.45 -1.51 8.92
CA LEU A 121 3.62 -1.20 9.74
C LEU A 121 4.78 -2.11 9.30
N ASP A 122 5.96 -1.56 9.12
CA ASP A 122 7.15 -2.33 8.82
C ASP A 122 7.78 -2.80 10.14
N LEU A 123 7.29 -3.93 10.66
CA LEU A 123 8.01 -4.69 11.67
C LEU A 123 9.01 -5.56 10.90
N GLY A 124 10.31 -5.32 11.05
CA GLY A 124 11.36 -5.77 10.12
C GLY A 124 11.40 -7.26 9.71
N SER A 125 10.72 -8.18 10.41
CA SER A 125 10.50 -9.56 9.95
C SER A 125 9.40 -9.67 8.88
N SER A 126 8.26 -9.02 9.09
CA SER A 126 7.14 -8.92 8.13
C SER A 126 7.49 -8.04 6.92
N GLY A 127 8.30 -7.00 7.11
CA GLY A 127 8.70 -6.08 6.04
C GLY A 127 9.49 -6.75 4.90
N LYS A 128 10.24 -7.83 5.19
CA LYS A 128 10.98 -8.58 4.16
C LYS A 128 10.10 -9.48 3.31
N GLN A 129 8.98 -9.96 3.85
CA GLN A 129 8.05 -10.87 3.15
C GLN A 129 7.00 -10.11 2.34
N LEU A 130 6.72 -8.86 2.71
CA LEU A 130 5.70 -8.03 2.08
C LEU A 130 5.93 -7.80 0.57
N PRO A 131 7.15 -7.51 0.06
CA PRO A 131 7.38 -7.36 -1.38
C PRO A 131 7.07 -8.64 -2.18
N ALA A 132 7.41 -9.81 -1.62
CA ALA A 132 7.11 -11.09 -2.26
C ALA A 132 5.60 -11.35 -2.30
N VAL A 133 4.87 -11.00 -1.25
CA VAL A 133 3.41 -11.09 -1.20
C VAL A 133 2.76 -10.13 -2.20
N VAL A 134 3.26 -8.89 -2.32
CA VAL A 134 2.75 -7.93 -3.31
C VAL A 134 3.01 -8.42 -4.74
N ALA A 135 4.20 -8.98 -5.01
CA ALA A 135 4.51 -9.56 -6.32
C ALA A 135 3.59 -10.75 -6.65
N GLN A 136 3.32 -11.62 -5.67
CA GLN A 136 2.37 -12.73 -5.82
C GLN A 136 0.95 -12.23 -6.06
N LEU A 137 0.52 -11.20 -5.34
CA LEU A 137 -0.80 -10.57 -5.51
C LEU A 137 -0.94 -9.96 -6.90
N GLN A 138 0.09 -9.26 -7.38
CA GLN A 138 0.12 -8.69 -8.72
C GLN A 138 0.05 -9.78 -9.79
N ALA A 139 0.85 -10.84 -9.67
CA ALA A 139 0.83 -11.97 -10.59
C ALA A 139 -0.55 -12.66 -10.62
N TYR A 140 -1.16 -12.87 -9.46
CA TYR A 140 -2.49 -13.46 -9.35
C TYR A 140 -3.57 -12.57 -10.00
N THR A 141 -3.52 -11.26 -9.73
CA THR A 141 -4.45 -10.26 -10.30
C THR A 141 -4.35 -10.24 -11.83
N VAL A 142 -3.12 -10.19 -12.37
CA VAL A 142 -2.87 -10.25 -13.82
C VAL A 142 -3.41 -11.56 -14.41
N ALA A 143 -3.14 -12.70 -13.77
CA ALA A 143 -3.62 -14.00 -14.25
C ALA A 143 -5.16 -14.13 -14.19
N HIS A 144 -5.80 -13.53 -13.20
CA HIS A 144 -7.26 -13.48 -13.09
C HIS A 144 -7.88 -12.60 -14.19
N LEU A 145 -7.36 -11.38 -14.37
CA LEU A 145 -7.84 -10.46 -15.40
C LEU A 145 -7.63 -11.02 -16.80
N ARG A 146 -6.49 -11.66 -17.08
CA ARG A 146 -6.27 -12.38 -18.35
C ARG A 146 -7.31 -13.49 -18.55
N ARG A 147 -7.60 -14.31 -17.54
CA ARG A 147 -8.62 -15.37 -17.66
C ARG A 147 -10.02 -14.83 -17.91
N LYS A 148 -10.40 -13.71 -17.30
CA LYS A 148 -11.73 -13.11 -17.41
C LYS A 148 -11.92 -12.32 -18.71
N TYR A 149 -10.94 -11.49 -19.08
CA TYR A 149 -11.08 -10.48 -20.15
C TYR A 149 -10.39 -10.84 -21.47
N LEU A 150 -9.46 -11.80 -21.49
CA LEU A 150 -8.74 -12.19 -22.72
C LEU A 150 -9.47 -13.30 -23.52
N ARG A 151 -10.65 -13.74 -23.07
CA ARG A 151 -11.46 -14.74 -23.80
C ARG A 151 -12.08 -14.07 -25.02
N VAL A 152 -11.70 -14.56 -26.20
CA VAL A 152 -12.33 -14.17 -27.47
C VAL A 152 -13.65 -14.93 -27.59
N ASN A 153 -14.75 -14.19 -27.74
CA ASN A 153 -16.08 -14.76 -27.93
C ASN A 153 -16.60 -14.32 -29.30
N ALA A 154 -16.84 -15.28 -30.20
CA ALA A 154 -17.31 -14.99 -31.56
C ALA A 154 -18.71 -14.35 -31.60
N PHE A 155 -19.49 -14.49 -30.52
CA PHE A 155 -20.85 -13.94 -30.41
C PHE A 155 -20.90 -12.54 -29.80
N GLU A 156 -19.78 -12.03 -29.27
CA GLU A 156 -19.73 -10.69 -28.69
C GLU A 156 -19.28 -9.65 -29.73
N PRO A 157 -19.79 -8.41 -29.68
CA PRO A 157 -19.35 -7.34 -30.56
C PRO A 157 -17.83 -7.15 -30.50
N ALA A 158 -17.20 -7.00 -31.67
CA ALA A 158 -15.75 -6.83 -31.78
C ALA A 158 -15.29 -5.54 -31.09
N GLU A 159 -16.13 -4.50 -31.12
CA GLU A 159 -15.90 -3.21 -30.49
C GLU A 159 -15.74 -3.37 -28.96
N ALA A 160 -16.64 -4.13 -28.32
CA ALA A 160 -16.57 -4.42 -26.89
C ALA A 160 -15.36 -5.29 -26.51
N GLN A 161 -14.86 -6.12 -27.44
CA GLN A 161 -13.64 -6.91 -27.24
C GLN A 161 -12.38 -6.04 -27.34
N LEU A 162 -12.36 -5.08 -28.27
CA LEU A 162 -11.27 -4.10 -28.42
C LEU A 162 -11.18 -3.17 -27.21
N GLU A 163 -12.31 -2.66 -26.70
CA GLU A 163 -12.32 -1.82 -25.48
C GLU A 163 -11.73 -2.55 -24.27
N ARG A 164 -12.08 -3.84 -24.10
CA ARG A 164 -11.50 -4.68 -23.03
C ARG A 164 -10.00 -4.87 -23.19
N LEU A 165 -9.52 -5.11 -24.40
CA LEU A 165 -8.07 -5.20 -24.67
C LEU A 165 -7.35 -3.88 -24.40
N MET A 166 -7.96 -2.75 -24.79
CA MET A 166 -7.43 -1.43 -24.52
C MET A 166 -7.36 -1.15 -23.02
N TRP A 167 -8.40 -1.52 -22.26
CA TRP A 167 -8.41 -1.42 -20.80
C TRP A 167 -7.31 -2.28 -20.17
N LEU A 168 -7.12 -3.52 -20.62
CA LEU A 168 -6.05 -4.40 -20.14
C LEU A 168 -4.65 -3.81 -20.40
N ARG A 169 -4.46 -3.18 -21.56
CA ARG A 169 -3.21 -2.49 -21.93
C ARG A 169 -2.97 -1.29 -21.01
N ASN A 170 -3.98 -0.44 -20.82
CA ASN A 170 -3.89 0.76 -19.98
C ASN A 170 -3.55 0.42 -18.52
N ASN A 171 -4.00 -0.74 -18.04
CA ASN A 171 -3.70 -1.25 -16.70
C ASN A 171 -2.41 -2.09 -16.60
N ASN A 172 -1.57 -2.08 -17.64
CA ASN A 172 -0.31 -2.85 -17.71
C ASN A 172 -0.48 -4.37 -17.52
N VAL A 173 -1.66 -4.92 -17.83
CA VAL A 173 -1.93 -6.37 -17.73
C VAL A 173 -1.37 -7.13 -18.94
N ILE A 174 -1.34 -6.47 -20.11
CA ILE A 174 -0.77 -6.97 -21.36
C ILE A 174 0.25 -5.98 -21.92
N LYS A 175 1.27 -6.48 -22.62
CA LYS A 175 2.27 -5.64 -23.30
C LYS A 175 1.70 -5.07 -24.60
N SER A 176 2.25 -3.96 -25.10
CA SER A 176 1.86 -3.38 -26.40
C SER A 176 1.97 -4.38 -27.56
N THR A 177 3.00 -5.23 -27.56
CA THR A 177 3.18 -6.28 -28.57
C THR A 177 2.13 -7.39 -28.48
N GLU A 178 1.66 -7.72 -27.27
CA GLU A 178 0.56 -8.66 -27.07
C GLU A 178 -0.75 -8.04 -27.55
N TYR A 179 -0.98 -6.76 -27.26
CA TYR A 179 -2.16 -6.01 -27.71
C TYR A 179 -2.28 -6.01 -29.24
N GLU A 180 -1.22 -5.63 -29.97
CA GLU A 180 -1.21 -5.61 -31.44
C GLU A 180 -1.53 -6.98 -32.04
N ARG A 181 -1.00 -8.06 -31.45
CA ARG A 181 -1.29 -9.43 -31.88
C ARG A 181 -2.77 -9.79 -31.70
N TYR A 182 -3.37 -9.46 -30.56
CA TYR A 182 -4.80 -9.75 -30.31
C TYR A 182 -5.72 -8.87 -31.16
N GLU A 183 -5.36 -7.62 -31.37
CA GLU A 183 -6.07 -6.69 -32.26
C GLU A 183 -6.08 -7.22 -33.70
N GLN A 184 -4.94 -7.65 -34.22
CA GLN A 184 -4.85 -8.27 -35.55
C GLN A 184 -5.65 -9.56 -35.66
N GLN A 185 -5.68 -10.40 -34.62
CA GLN A 185 -6.47 -11.64 -34.61
C GLN A 185 -7.99 -11.36 -34.64
N LEU A 186 -8.46 -10.38 -33.87
CA LEU A 186 -9.88 -9.99 -33.85
C LEU A 186 -10.33 -9.38 -35.18
N LEU A 187 -9.52 -8.48 -35.75
CA LEU A 187 -9.80 -7.87 -37.06
C LEU A 187 -9.69 -8.90 -38.21
N GLY A 188 -8.74 -9.83 -38.12
CA GLY A 188 -8.56 -10.91 -39.09
C GLY A 188 -9.74 -11.89 -39.12
N GLN A 189 -10.28 -12.27 -37.95
CA GLN A 189 -11.49 -13.10 -37.86
C GLN A 189 -12.73 -12.42 -38.45
N ARG A 190 -12.84 -11.08 -38.33
CA ARG A 190 -13.92 -10.32 -38.98
C ARG A 190 -13.91 -10.49 -40.49
N SER A 191 -12.73 -10.54 -41.12
CA SER A 191 -12.61 -10.75 -42.58
C SER A 191 -13.06 -12.14 -43.03
N GLN A 192 -12.92 -13.16 -42.17
CA GLN A 192 -13.31 -14.54 -42.49
C GLN A 192 -14.82 -14.78 -42.30
N LEU A 193 -15.45 -14.07 -41.36
CA LEU A 193 -16.91 -14.14 -41.16
C LEU A 193 -17.69 -13.36 -42.23
N ILE A 194 -17.06 -12.37 -42.88
CA ILE A 194 -17.55 -11.75 -44.10
C ILE A 194 -17.04 -12.57 -45.31
N GLY A 195 -17.36 -13.87 -45.31
CA GLY A 195 -17.11 -14.75 -46.44
C GLY A 195 -17.93 -14.30 -47.66
N SER A 196 -17.29 -14.33 -48.83
CA SER A 196 -17.78 -13.91 -50.15
C SER A 196 -19.28 -14.12 -50.36
N VAL A 197 -20.06 -13.03 -50.36
CA VAL A 197 -21.36 -13.01 -51.04
C VAL A 197 -21.05 -12.97 -52.53
N GLY A 198 -20.84 -14.14 -53.13
CA GLY A 198 -20.74 -14.30 -54.57
C GLY A 198 -22.07 -13.89 -55.20
N PHE A 199 -22.13 -12.66 -55.70
CA PHE A 199 -23.20 -12.25 -56.61
C PHE A 199 -22.98 -12.96 -57.95
N SER A 200 -23.60 -14.13 -58.09
CA SER A 200 -23.87 -14.74 -59.39
C SER A 200 -25.00 -13.92 -60.04
N LEU A 201 -24.64 -12.95 -60.87
CA LEU A 201 -25.58 -12.36 -61.82
C LEU A 201 -25.81 -13.39 -62.92
N ASN A 202 -27.00 -13.99 -62.90
CA ASN A 202 -27.57 -14.75 -64.01
C ASN A 202 -28.31 -13.78 -64.93
#